data_AF-A0A199V3Q0-F1
#
_entry.id   AF-A0A199V3Q0-F1
#
_cell.length_a   1.000
_cell.length_b   1.000
_cell.length_c   1.000
_cell.angle_alpha   90.00
_cell.angle_beta   90.00
_cell.angle_gamma   90.00
#
_symmetry.space_group_name_H-M   'P 1'
#
loop_
_entity.id
_entity.type
_entity.pdbx_description
1 polymer ?
#
loop_
_entity_poly.entity_id
_entity_poly.type
_entity_poly.pdbx_seq_one_letter_code
_entity_poly.pdbx_strand_id
1 'polypeptide(L)'
;MLRGLISSAIHSHPSVATIKAFVAKLLREHSSRDSVRRVLDGAFLASLDTVKELMGKYASPDLRVSGDNDEREAIQRLNLHAAVVNTKHLYWLIERMIELRLADSSVHEWADQVALAADLQKTLRDDAWKNIAPGLPLLVTRCTFRLANAVASGSTLAPRQVRMKLVKSWLPVLNVCRDIIPPIPSGHKSVFQELEETFLQIISTLPVSDAQELLQQCLTFSTRNIDDCQHLIAAFKTWFRRADRTPPGT
;
A
#
# COMPACT_ATOMS: atom_id res chain seq x y z
N MET A 1 3.44 -28.63 -4.89
CA MET A 1 1.97 -28.50 -4.91
C MET A 1 1.46 -27.12 -4.48
N LEU A 2 1.69 -26.65 -3.23
CA LEU A 2 1.17 -25.34 -2.75
C LEU A 2 1.52 -24.13 -3.66
N ARG A 3 2.77 -24.07 -4.15
CA ARG A 3 3.21 -23.05 -5.13
C ARG A 3 2.34 -23.04 -6.38
N GLY A 4 2.02 -24.23 -6.91
CA GLY A 4 1.14 -24.39 -8.06
C GLY A 4 -0.28 -23.92 -7.79
N LEU A 5 -0.85 -24.24 -6.62
CA LEU A 5 -2.18 -23.76 -6.22
C LEU A 5 -2.27 -22.24 -6.15
N ILE A 6 -1.27 -21.59 -5.55
CA ILE A 6 -1.22 -20.13 -5.47
C ILE A 6 -1.03 -19.53 -6.87
N SER A 7 -0.15 -20.10 -7.70
CA SER A 7 -0.01 -19.69 -9.10
C SER A 7 -1.33 -19.79 -9.86
N SER A 8 -2.07 -20.89 -9.72
CA SER A 8 -3.38 -21.05 -10.34
C SER A 8 -4.38 -20.03 -9.80
N ALA A 9 -4.45 -19.79 -8.49
CA ALA A 9 -5.36 -18.81 -7.90
C ALA A 9 -5.10 -17.38 -8.42
N ILE A 10 -3.84 -17.07 -8.67
CA ILE A 10 -3.40 -15.75 -9.12
C ILE A 10 -3.67 -15.56 -10.62
N HIS A 11 -3.38 -16.57 -11.45
CA HIS A 11 -3.39 -16.44 -12.92
C HIS A 11 -4.64 -17.03 -13.62
N SER A 12 -5.54 -17.69 -12.91
CA SER A 12 -6.72 -18.31 -13.56
C SER A 12 -7.64 -17.25 -14.16
N HIS A 13 -8.23 -17.58 -15.32
CA HIS A 13 -9.41 -16.96 -15.93
C HIS A 13 -10.30 -18.11 -16.50
N PRO A 14 -11.66 -18.08 -16.39
CA PRO A 14 -12.55 -17.05 -15.86
C PRO A 14 -13.18 -17.33 -14.48
N SER A 15 -12.89 -18.44 -13.79
CA SER A 15 -13.49 -18.81 -12.47
C SER A 15 -12.68 -18.31 -11.26
N VAL A 16 -12.08 -17.13 -11.37
CA VAL A 16 -11.04 -16.61 -10.45
C VAL A 16 -11.50 -16.55 -9.00
N ALA A 17 -12.74 -16.13 -8.73
CA ALA A 17 -13.26 -15.99 -7.37
C ALA A 17 -13.42 -17.35 -6.66
N THR A 18 -13.99 -18.34 -7.35
CA THR A 18 -14.19 -19.69 -6.81
C THR A 18 -12.85 -20.39 -6.57
N ILE A 19 -11.91 -20.28 -7.50
CA ILE A 19 -10.56 -20.84 -7.33
C ILE A 19 -9.86 -20.16 -6.16
N LYS A 20 -9.92 -18.83 -6.05
CA LYS A 20 -9.33 -18.08 -4.94
C LYS A 20 -9.93 -18.46 -3.59
N ALA A 21 -11.25 -18.65 -3.50
CA ALA A 21 -11.92 -19.09 -2.28
C ALA A 21 -11.54 -20.53 -1.91
N PHE A 22 -11.47 -21.43 -2.90
CA PHE A 22 -11.05 -22.81 -2.69
C PHE A 22 -9.60 -22.90 -2.22
N VAL A 23 -8.68 -22.18 -2.87
CA VAL A 23 -7.28 -22.12 -2.45
C VAL A 23 -7.16 -21.48 -1.06
N ALA A 24 -7.92 -20.43 -0.74
CA ALA A 24 -7.93 -19.85 0.60
C ALA A 24 -8.34 -20.88 1.68
N LYS A 25 -9.34 -21.72 1.39
CA LYS A 25 -9.76 -22.81 2.28
C LYS A 25 -8.64 -23.84 2.46
N LEU A 26 -8.01 -24.28 1.36
CA LEU A 26 -6.89 -25.23 1.42
C LEU A 26 -5.69 -24.70 2.21
N LEU A 27 -5.35 -23.41 2.07
CA LEU A 27 -4.26 -22.79 2.82
C LEU A 27 -4.56 -22.74 4.32
N ARG A 28 -5.83 -22.51 4.70
CA ARG A 28 -6.27 -22.50 6.10
C ARG A 28 -6.24 -23.88 6.75
N GLU A 29 -6.62 -24.91 5.99
CA GLU A 29 -6.70 -26.30 6.45
C GLU A 29 -5.36 -27.05 6.32
N HIS A 30 -4.33 -26.42 5.77
CA HIS A 30 -3.03 -27.04 5.56
C HIS A 30 -2.31 -27.31 6.90
N SER A 31 -1.79 -28.52 7.07
CA SER A 31 -1.17 -28.98 8.34
C SER A 31 0.09 -28.19 8.72
N SER A 32 0.89 -27.76 7.74
CA SER A 32 2.12 -26.99 7.98
C SER A 32 1.93 -25.50 7.69
N ARG A 33 1.79 -24.70 8.76
CA ARG A 33 1.73 -23.22 8.69
C ARG A 33 3.01 -22.61 8.11
N ASP A 34 4.17 -23.16 8.43
CA ASP A 34 5.45 -22.66 7.92
C ASP A 34 5.60 -22.86 6.42
N SER A 35 5.08 -23.98 5.90
CA SER A 35 5.06 -24.22 4.45
C SER A 35 4.14 -23.24 3.74
N VAL A 36 2.97 -22.95 4.30
CA VAL A 36 2.05 -21.93 3.78
C VAL A 36 2.72 -20.55 3.80
N ARG A 37 3.34 -20.16 4.92
CA ARG A 37 4.08 -18.90 5.05
C ARG A 37 5.14 -18.75 3.96
N ARG A 38 6.06 -19.71 3.83
CA ARG A 38 7.15 -19.65 2.83
C ARG A 38 6.64 -19.50 1.40
N VAL A 39 5.52 -20.13 1.07
CA VAL A 39 4.96 -20.05 -0.28
C VAL A 39 4.25 -18.72 -0.52
N LEU A 40 3.50 -18.21 0.46
CA LEU A 40 2.87 -16.89 0.37
C LEU A 40 3.91 -15.77 0.31
N ASP A 41 4.94 -15.82 1.16
CA ASP A 41 6.06 -14.88 1.15
C ASP A 41 6.74 -14.86 -0.22
N GLY A 42 7.06 -16.04 -0.77
CA GLY A 42 7.68 -16.14 -2.09
C GLY A 42 6.80 -15.60 -3.22
N ALA A 43 5.49 -15.87 -3.18
CA ALA A 43 4.55 -15.35 -4.16
C ALA A 43 4.37 -13.82 -4.05
N PHE A 44 4.36 -13.30 -2.81
CA PHE A 44 4.30 -11.87 -2.54
C PHE A 44 5.52 -11.16 -3.09
N LEU A 45 6.72 -11.63 -2.76
CA LEU A 45 7.98 -11.07 -3.24
C LEU A 45 8.06 -11.08 -4.78
N ALA A 46 7.75 -12.21 -5.41
CA ALA A 46 7.77 -12.31 -6.87
C ALA A 46 6.78 -11.31 -7.53
N SER A 47 5.58 -11.18 -6.97
CA SER A 47 4.57 -10.22 -7.48
C SER A 47 5.03 -8.77 -7.25
N LEU A 48 5.65 -8.50 -6.12
CA LEU A 48 6.17 -7.17 -5.76
C LEU A 48 7.32 -6.75 -6.67
N ASP A 49 8.29 -7.64 -6.89
CA ASP A 49 9.40 -7.41 -7.82
C ASP A 49 8.92 -7.18 -9.25
N THR A 50 7.91 -7.93 -9.69
CA THR A 50 7.28 -7.70 -11.01
C THR A 50 6.65 -6.31 -11.09
N VAL A 51 5.91 -5.86 -10.05
CA VAL A 51 5.34 -4.51 -10.02
C VAL A 51 6.44 -3.44 -10.04
N LYS A 52 7.50 -3.62 -9.26
CA LYS A 52 8.66 -2.70 -9.22
C LYS A 52 9.31 -2.58 -10.59
N GLU A 53 9.57 -3.69 -11.26
CA GLU A 53 10.17 -3.70 -12.59
C GLU A 53 9.28 -2.98 -13.61
N LEU A 54 7.97 -3.26 -13.62
CA LEU A 54 7.03 -2.67 -14.56
C LEU A 54 6.86 -1.16 -14.32
N MET A 55 6.76 -0.74 -13.06
CA MET A 55 6.65 0.67 -12.70
C MET A 55 7.94 1.44 -12.98
N GLY A 56 9.10 0.86 -12.67
CA GLY A 56 10.41 1.45 -12.97
C GLY A 56 10.62 1.62 -14.47
N LYS A 57 10.25 0.62 -15.28
CA LYS A 57 10.25 0.73 -16.76
C LYS A 57 9.36 1.86 -17.24
N TYR A 58 8.14 1.99 -16.71
CA TYR A 58 7.23 3.07 -17.09
C TYR A 58 7.73 4.46 -16.65
N ALA A 59 8.29 4.57 -15.45
CA ALA A 59 8.79 5.83 -14.89
C ALA A 59 10.14 6.29 -15.49
N SER A 60 10.86 5.40 -16.19
CA SER A 60 12.18 5.67 -16.76
C SER A 60 12.14 6.74 -17.87
N PRO A 61 13.05 7.75 -17.82
CA PRO A 61 13.19 8.75 -18.87
C PRO A 61 13.60 8.19 -20.24
N ASP A 62 14.28 7.03 -20.30
CA ASP A 62 14.87 6.50 -21.54
C ASP A 62 13.82 6.15 -22.60
N LEU A 63 12.60 5.80 -22.17
CA LEU A 63 11.47 5.62 -23.07
C LEU A 63 10.96 6.93 -23.70
N ARG A 64 11.44 8.10 -23.26
CA ARG A 64 10.96 9.42 -23.70
C ARG A 64 11.80 10.04 -24.84
N VAL A 65 12.97 9.50 -25.23
CA VAL A 65 13.95 10.29 -26.03
C VAL A 65 14.20 9.86 -27.50
N SER A 66 14.07 8.60 -27.97
CA SER A 66 14.24 8.30 -29.42
C SER A 66 13.72 6.93 -29.89
N GLY A 67 12.61 6.89 -30.65
CA GLY A 67 12.01 5.68 -31.24
C GLY A 67 10.59 5.91 -31.74
N ASP A 68 10.04 4.98 -32.53
CA ASP A 68 8.70 5.06 -33.12
C ASP A 68 7.64 5.21 -32.01
N ASN A 69 6.83 6.27 -32.12
CA ASN A 69 5.97 6.75 -31.04
C ASN A 69 4.89 5.73 -30.66
N ASP A 70 4.38 4.98 -31.63
CA ASP A 70 3.27 4.05 -31.46
C ASP A 70 3.69 2.76 -30.74
N GLU A 71 4.86 2.19 -31.09
CA GLU A 71 5.42 1.01 -30.43
C GLU A 71 5.71 1.30 -28.95
N ARG A 72 6.25 2.49 -28.67
CA ARG A 72 6.54 2.94 -27.30
C ARG A 72 5.29 3.07 -26.46
N GLU A 73 4.25 3.69 -27.01
CA GLU A 73 2.97 3.84 -26.31
C GLU A 73 2.33 2.48 -26.04
N ALA A 74 2.42 1.54 -27.00
CA ALA A 74 1.95 0.16 -26.81
C ALA A 74 2.71 -0.56 -25.69
N ILE A 75 4.04 -0.44 -25.62
CA ILE A 75 4.86 -1.03 -24.54
C ILE A 75 4.51 -0.41 -23.18
N GLN A 76 4.35 0.91 -23.11
CA GLN A 76 3.95 1.58 -21.87
C GLN A 76 2.57 1.13 -21.39
N ARG A 77 1.59 1.02 -22.31
CA ARG A 77 0.27 0.48 -22.01
C ARG A 77 0.33 -0.95 -21.48
N LEU A 78 1.12 -1.81 -22.13
CA LEU A 78 1.31 -3.20 -21.73
C LEU A 78 1.92 -3.28 -20.32
N ASN A 79 2.99 -2.52 -20.05
CA ASN A 79 3.66 -2.51 -18.75
C ASN A 79 2.72 -2.07 -17.64
N LEU A 80 1.97 -0.99 -17.87
CA LEU A 80 1.07 -0.43 -16.87
C LEU A 80 -0.15 -1.35 -16.63
N HIS A 81 -0.69 -1.98 -17.68
CA HIS A 81 -1.73 -3.00 -17.54
C HIS A 81 -1.22 -4.22 -16.74
N ALA A 82 -0.03 -4.71 -17.05
CA ALA A 82 0.61 -5.79 -16.30
C ALA A 82 0.87 -5.39 -14.84
N ALA A 83 1.22 -4.12 -14.56
CA ALA A 83 1.40 -3.62 -13.20
C ALA A 83 0.08 -3.65 -12.43
N VAL A 84 -1.04 -3.26 -13.06
CA VAL A 84 -2.39 -3.36 -12.46
C VAL A 84 -2.76 -4.80 -12.12
N VAL A 85 -2.52 -5.74 -13.05
CA VAL A 85 -2.78 -7.16 -12.83
C VAL A 85 -1.97 -7.71 -11.65
N ASN A 86 -0.67 -7.44 -11.63
CA ASN A 86 0.20 -7.90 -10.53
C ASN A 86 -0.11 -7.20 -9.19
N THR A 87 -0.58 -5.96 -9.21
CA THR A 87 -1.08 -5.28 -8.00
C THR A 87 -2.35 -5.95 -7.48
N LYS A 88 -3.25 -6.45 -8.35
CA LYS A 88 -4.41 -7.27 -7.92
C LYS A 88 -3.96 -8.61 -7.30
N HIS A 89 -2.88 -9.18 -7.80
CA HIS A 89 -2.28 -10.39 -7.23
C HIS A 89 -1.74 -10.12 -5.82
N LEU A 90 -0.98 -9.04 -5.65
CA LEU A 90 -0.51 -8.56 -4.35
C LEU A 90 -1.66 -8.33 -3.38
N TYR A 91 -2.71 -7.63 -3.81
CA TYR A 91 -3.88 -7.40 -2.96
C TYR A 91 -4.48 -8.71 -2.45
N TRP A 92 -4.67 -9.70 -3.34
CA TRP A 92 -5.18 -11.00 -2.92
C TRP A 92 -4.24 -11.73 -1.95
N LEU A 93 -2.94 -11.71 -2.20
CA LEU A 93 -1.92 -12.31 -1.32
C LEU A 93 -1.93 -11.65 0.07
N ILE A 94 -1.95 -10.32 0.13
CA ILE A 94 -2.05 -9.54 1.36
C ILE A 94 -3.28 -9.96 2.17
N GLU A 95 -4.44 -10.07 1.53
CA GLU A 95 -5.66 -10.52 2.21
C GLU A 95 -5.50 -11.91 2.85
N ARG A 96 -4.89 -12.85 2.12
CA ARG A 96 -4.64 -14.20 2.65
C ARG A 96 -3.62 -14.20 3.79
N MET A 97 -2.55 -13.44 3.66
CA MET A 97 -1.52 -13.34 4.69
C MET A 97 -2.08 -12.71 5.97
N ILE A 98 -2.92 -11.67 5.86
CA ILE A 98 -3.60 -11.06 7.02
C ILE A 98 -4.57 -12.06 7.66
N GLU A 99 -5.45 -12.71 6.87
CA GLU A 99 -6.42 -13.70 7.38
C GLU A 99 -5.74 -14.85 8.13
N LEU A 100 -4.57 -15.29 7.66
CA LEU A 100 -3.82 -16.38 8.26
C LEU A 100 -2.88 -15.94 9.38
N ARG A 101 -2.78 -14.62 9.66
CA ARG A 101 -1.81 -14.01 10.60
C ARG A 101 -0.36 -14.35 10.23
N LEU A 102 0.00 -14.09 8.99
CA LEU A 102 1.29 -14.33 8.37
C LEU A 102 1.83 -13.09 7.63
N ALA A 103 1.34 -11.89 7.98
CA ALA A 103 1.64 -10.65 7.25
C ALA A 103 2.90 -9.92 7.75
N ASP A 104 3.63 -10.46 8.73
CA ASP A 104 4.80 -9.77 9.31
C ASP A 104 5.87 -9.48 8.24
N SER A 105 6.21 -10.48 7.42
CA SER A 105 7.14 -10.34 6.30
C SER A 105 6.62 -9.34 5.27
N SER A 106 5.35 -9.42 4.85
CA SER A 106 4.81 -8.54 3.82
C SER A 106 4.70 -7.08 4.28
N VAL A 107 4.42 -6.82 5.56
CA VAL A 107 4.48 -5.47 6.14
C VAL A 107 5.91 -4.93 6.10
N HIS A 108 6.90 -5.74 6.47
CA HIS A 108 8.31 -5.34 6.42
C HIS A 108 8.73 -5.00 4.99
N GLU A 109 8.48 -5.91 4.05
CA GLU A 109 8.82 -5.75 2.64
C GLU A 109 8.10 -4.55 2.03
N TRP A 110 6.80 -4.36 2.28
CA TRP A 110 6.04 -3.22 1.78
C TRP A 110 6.54 -1.89 2.34
N ALA A 111 6.94 -1.83 3.61
CA ALA A 111 7.49 -0.62 4.22
C ALA A 111 8.83 -0.20 3.59
N ASP A 112 9.62 -1.15 3.09
CA ASP A 112 10.94 -0.91 2.49
C ASP A 112 10.90 -0.48 1.01
N GLN A 113 9.71 -0.20 0.47
CA GLN A 113 9.52 0.14 -0.95
C GLN A 113 9.67 1.63 -1.26
N VAL A 114 10.79 2.24 -0.84
CA VAL A 114 11.08 3.66 -1.10
C VAL A 114 11.15 3.97 -2.60
N ALA A 115 11.85 3.14 -3.39
CA ALA A 115 12.00 3.35 -4.83
C ALA A 115 10.66 3.23 -5.57
N LEU A 116 9.88 2.19 -5.30
CA LEU A 116 8.55 2.01 -5.89
C LEU A 116 7.61 3.17 -5.52
N ALA A 117 7.64 3.63 -4.27
CA ALA A 117 6.85 4.77 -3.85
C ALA A 117 7.22 6.05 -4.63
N ALA A 118 8.50 6.28 -4.88
CA ALA A 118 8.96 7.40 -5.70
C ALA A 118 8.51 7.27 -7.17
N ASP A 119 8.62 6.08 -7.77
CA ASP A 119 8.16 5.81 -9.14
C ASP A 119 6.65 6.01 -9.29
N LEU A 120 5.87 5.54 -8.31
CA LEU A 120 4.42 5.76 -8.25
C LEU A 120 4.10 7.25 -8.09
N GLN A 121 4.78 7.94 -7.19
CA GLN A 121 4.56 9.37 -6.99
C GLN A 121 4.85 10.18 -8.26
N LYS A 122 5.94 9.86 -8.96
CA LYS A 122 6.31 10.50 -10.24
C LYS A 122 5.27 10.19 -11.33
N THR A 123 4.87 8.92 -11.44
CA THR A 123 3.92 8.45 -12.45
C THR A 123 2.54 9.07 -12.26
N LEU A 124 2.04 9.11 -11.02
CA LEU A 124 0.68 9.54 -10.71
C LEU A 124 0.47 11.06 -10.73
N ARG A 125 1.54 11.85 -10.77
CA ARG A 125 1.48 13.30 -10.97
C ARG A 125 1.25 13.71 -12.42
N ASP A 126 1.57 12.83 -13.36
CA ASP A 126 1.25 13.00 -14.78
C ASP A 126 -0.20 12.54 -15.03
N ASP A 127 -0.85 12.95 -16.12
CA ASP A 127 -2.20 12.54 -16.49
C ASP A 127 -2.21 11.37 -17.50
N ALA A 128 -1.06 11.05 -18.11
CA ALA A 128 -0.95 10.03 -19.16
C ALA A 128 -1.45 8.62 -18.75
N TRP A 129 -1.35 8.27 -17.47
CA TRP A 129 -1.74 6.95 -16.95
C TRP A 129 -3.27 6.79 -16.81
N LYS A 130 -4.05 7.88 -16.71
CA LYS A 130 -5.47 7.86 -16.34
C LYS A 130 -6.32 7.01 -17.29
N ASN A 131 -6.03 7.06 -18.58
CA ASN A 131 -6.75 6.30 -19.61
C ASN A 131 -6.31 4.83 -19.71
N ILE A 132 -5.13 4.50 -19.19
CA ILE A 132 -4.51 3.18 -19.32
C ILE A 132 -4.78 2.33 -18.09
N ALA A 133 -4.63 2.93 -16.90
CA ALA A 133 -4.75 2.24 -15.62
C ALA A 133 -5.48 3.08 -14.56
N PRO A 134 -6.74 3.47 -14.81
CA PRO A 134 -7.51 4.31 -13.89
C PRO A 134 -7.63 3.70 -12.47
N GLY A 135 -7.58 2.37 -12.36
CA GLY A 135 -7.69 1.65 -11.09
C GLY A 135 -6.40 1.50 -10.29
N LEU A 136 -5.23 1.84 -10.84
CA LEU A 136 -3.94 1.62 -10.17
C LEU A 136 -3.81 2.40 -8.84
N PRO A 137 -4.12 3.71 -8.76
CA PRO A 137 -4.01 4.45 -7.50
C PRO A 137 -4.85 3.83 -6.39
N LEU A 138 -6.10 3.47 -6.71
CA LEU A 138 -7.02 2.87 -5.76
C LEU A 138 -6.52 1.50 -5.27
N LEU A 139 -5.97 0.68 -6.16
CA LEU A 139 -5.43 -0.64 -5.82
C LEU A 139 -4.21 -0.55 -4.92
N VAL A 140 -3.27 0.34 -5.22
CA VAL A 140 -2.08 0.58 -4.39
C VAL A 140 -2.49 1.09 -3.01
N THR A 141 -3.39 2.09 -2.95
CA THR A 141 -3.92 2.61 -1.68
C THR A 141 -4.59 1.50 -0.86
N ARG A 142 -5.36 0.61 -1.49
CA ARG A 142 -5.97 -0.54 -0.80
C ARG A 142 -4.93 -1.51 -0.24
N CYS A 143 -3.88 -1.83 -1.00
CA CYS A 143 -2.79 -2.69 -0.50
C CYS A 143 -2.12 -2.05 0.74
N THR A 144 -1.77 -0.77 0.65
CA THR A 144 -1.17 -0.03 1.75
C THR A 144 -2.11 0.05 2.95
N PHE A 145 -3.40 0.34 2.75
CA PHE A 145 -4.40 0.38 3.81
C PHE A 145 -4.53 -0.95 4.53
N ARG A 146 -4.60 -2.08 3.82
CA ARG A 146 -4.75 -3.39 4.46
C ARG A 146 -3.54 -3.73 5.34
N LEU A 147 -2.33 -3.49 4.86
CA LEU A 147 -1.10 -3.71 5.63
C LEU A 147 -0.98 -2.73 6.81
N ALA A 148 -1.23 -1.44 6.58
CA ALA A 148 -1.18 -0.42 7.64
C ALA A 148 -2.25 -0.67 8.71
N ASN A 149 -3.46 -1.06 8.33
CA ASN A 149 -4.52 -1.38 9.28
C ASN A 149 -4.20 -2.65 10.08
N ALA A 150 -3.53 -3.64 9.47
CA ALA A 150 -3.07 -4.82 10.19
C ALA A 150 -2.05 -4.44 11.29
N VAL A 151 -1.17 -3.48 11.01
CA VAL A 151 -0.26 -2.90 12.00
C VAL A 151 -1.00 -2.08 13.06
N ALA A 152 -1.88 -1.17 12.65
CA ALA A 152 -2.59 -0.25 13.54
C ALA A 152 -3.51 -0.98 14.54
N SER A 153 -4.16 -2.05 14.08
CA SER A 153 -5.01 -2.94 14.90
C SER A 153 -4.23 -3.89 15.81
N GLY A 154 -2.91 -3.99 15.65
CA GLY A 154 -2.08 -4.95 16.38
C GLY A 154 -2.23 -6.40 15.92
N SER A 155 -2.91 -6.66 14.80
CA SER A 155 -2.99 -8.01 14.23
C SER A 155 -1.67 -8.49 13.61
N THR A 156 -0.79 -7.55 13.24
CA THR A 156 0.60 -7.81 12.82
C THR A 156 1.54 -6.94 13.65
N LEU A 157 2.58 -7.54 14.23
CA LEU A 157 3.52 -6.82 15.09
C LEU A 157 4.67 -6.26 14.25
N ALA A 158 4.67 -4.95 14.04
CA ALA A 158 5.74 -4.26 13.33
C ALA A 158 6.67 -3.53 14.32
N PRO A 159 8.00 -3.72 14.26
CA PRO A 159 8.97 -2.92 15.01
C PRO A 159 8.86 -1.43 14.70
N ARG A 160 9.34 -0.58 15.60
CA ARG A 160 9.35 0.89 15.45
C ARG A 160 9.81 1.35 14.06
N GLN A 161 10.94 0.80 13.60
CA GLN A 161 11.54 1.19 12.31
C GLN A 161 10.63 0.86 11.12
N VAL A 162 9.94 -0.29 11.16
CA VAL A 162 9.00 -0.70 10.11
C VAL A 162 7.78 0.22 10.12
N ARG A 163 7.22 0.53 11.30
CA ARG A 163 6.10 1.48 11.42
C ARG A 163 6.44 2.87 10.88
N MET A 164 7.65 3.37 11.18
CA MET A 164 8.14 4.64 10.64
C MET A 164 8.30 4.58 9.12
N LYS A 165 9.01 3.59 8.58
CA LYS A 165 9.21 3.42 7.14
C LYS A 165 7.88 3.31 6.39
N LEU A 166 6.93 2.55 6.91
CA LEU A 166 5.62 2.37 6.30
C LEU A 166 4.90 3.72 6.09
N VAL A 167 4.90 4.59 7.11
CA VAL A 167 4.28 5.92 6.97
C VAL A 167 5.12 6.81 6.04
N LYS A 168 6.45 6.90 6.25
CA LYS A 168 7.32 7.79 5.47
C LYS A 168 7.30 7.49 3.97
N SER A 169 7.35 6.21 3.60
CA SER A 169 7.39 5.79 2.20
C SER A 169 6.06 6.03 1.49
N TRP A 170 4.93 5.79 2.16
CA TRP A 170 3.63 5.72 1.50
C TRP A 170 2.76 6.97 1.66
N LEU A 171 3.05 7.83 2.64
CA LEU A 171 2.37 9.12 2.81
C LEU A 171 2.48 10.01 1.54
N PRO A 172 3.65 10.16 0.88
CA PRO A 172 3.75 10.95 -0.34
C PRO A 172 2.94 10.39 -1.52
N VAL A 173 2.76 9.07 -1.58
CA VAL A 173 1.94 8.40 -2.60
C VAL A 173 0.46 8.68 -2.34
N LEU A 174 0.00 8.53 -1.09
CA LEU A 174 -1.37 8.85 -0.67
C LEU A 174 -1.75 10.30 -1.03
N ASN A 175 -0.85 11.26 -0.77
CA ASN A 175 -1.08 12.66 -1.10
C ASN A 175 -1.40 12.87 -2.58
N VAL A 176 -0.62 12.25 -3.48
CA VAL A 176 -0.88 12.34 -4.93
C VAL A 176 -2.15 11.59 -5.31
N CYS A 177 -2.38 10.38 -4.77
CA CYS A 177 -3.54 9.58 -5.12
C CYS A 177 -4.87 10.25 -4.76
N ARG A 178 -4.91 10.98 -3.64
CA ARG A 178 -6.10 11.68 -3.17
C ARG A 178 -6.50 12.83 -4.11
N ASP A 179 -5.53 13.45 -4.78
CA ASP A 179 -5.82 14.56 -5.69
C ASP A 179 -6.50 14.11 -7.00
N ILE A 180 -6.45 12.82 -7.31
CA ILE A 180 -6.99 12.20 -8.53
C ILE A 180 -8.50 12.03 -8.47
N ILE A 181 -9.08 11.75 -7.29
CA ILE A 181 -10.51 11.43 -7.15
C ILE A 181 -11.25 12.65 -6.56
N PRO A 182 -12.34 13.13 -7.21
CA PRO A 182 -13.18 14.18 -6.64
C PRO A 182 -13.72 13.77 -5.27
N PRO A 183 -13.92 14.73 -4.33
CA PRO A 183 -14.54 14.44 -3.05
C PRO A 183 -15.88 13.71 -3.25
N ILE A 184 -16.07 12.58 -2.56
CA ILE A 184 -17.33 11.85 -2.62
C ILE A 184 -18.39 12.70 -1.89
N PRO A 185 -19.52 13.04 -2.50
CA PRO A 185 -20.56 13.86 -1.87
C PRO A 185 -21.33 13.16 -0.73
N SER A 186 -20.95 11.95 -0.34
CA SER A 186 -21.67 11.13 0.65
C SER A 186 -20.83 10.95 1.91
N GLY A 187 -21.49 10.89 3.08
CA GLY A 187 -20.85 10.72 4.39
C GLY A 187 -20.13 9.39 4.62
N HIS A 188 -19.80 8.65 3.56
CA HIS A 188 -18.95 7.47 3.62
C HIS A 188 -17.48 7.87 3.48
N LYS A 189 -16.65 7.41 4.43
CA LYS A 189 -15.20 7.62 4.37
C LYS A 189 -14.63 6.97 3.10
N SER A 190 -13.84 7.73 2.36
CA SER A 190 -13.07 7.17 1.25
C SER A 190 -11.91 6.32 1.79
N VAL A 191 -11.43 5.35 1.01
CA VAL A 191 -10.26 4.54 1.40
C VAL A 191 -9.00 5.39 1.61
N PHE A 192 -8.92 6.58 0.99
CA PHE A 192 -7.83 7.53 1.23
C PHE A 192 -7.92 8.10 2.65
N GLN A 193 -9.12 8.53 3.07
CA GLN A 193 -9.35 9.01 4.43
C GLN A 193 -9.14 7.91 5.47
N GLU A 194 -9.59 6.68 5.19
CA GLU A 194 -9.32 5.53 6.05
C GLU A 194 -7.81 5.28 6.20
N LEU A 195 -7.03 5.43 5.12
CA LEU A 195 -5.58 5.31 5.17
C LEU A 195 -4.92 6.47 5.93
N GLU A 196 -5.39 7.71 5.77
CA GLU A 196 -4.92 8.86 6.56
C GLU A 196 -5.10 8.60 8.06
N GLU A 197 -6.32 8.22 8.47
CA GLU A 197 -6.64 7.88 9.86
C GLU A 197 -5.77 6.73 10.37
N THR A 198 -5.56 5.70 9.55
CA THR A 198 -4.71 4.54 9.90
C THR A 198 -3.25 4.97 10.10
N PHE A 199 -2.70 5.84 9.24
CA PHE A 199 -1.36 6.38 9.44
C PHE A 199 -1.26 7.21 10.72
N LEU A 200 -2.25 8.06 11.02
CA LEU A 200 -2.29 8.82 12.27
C LEU A 200 -2.36 7.90 13.50
N GLN A 201 -3.12 6.80 13.41
CA GLN A 201 -3.15 5.78 14.46
C GLN A 201 -1.76 5.14 14.65
N ILE A 202 -1.07 4.73 13.57
CA ILE A 202 0.30 4.21 13.67
C ILE A 202 1.23 5.25 14.30
N ILE A 203 1.17 6.51 13.84
CA ILE A 203 1.99 7.61 14.35
C ILE A 203 1.78 7.82 15.86
N SER A 204 0.54 7.70 16.34
CA SER A 204 0.21 7.85 17.76
C SER A 204 0.87 6.81 18.67
N THR A 205 1.33 5.68 18.11
CA THR A 205 2.05 4.61 18.83
C THR A 205 3.58 4.76 18.82
N LEU A 206 4.12 5.74 18.08
CA LEU A 206 5.55 5.99 18.00
C LEU A 206 6.04 6.90 19.13
N PRO A 207 7.34 6.87 19.50
CA PRO A 207 7.95 7.87 20.38
C PRO A 207 7.63 9.31 19.97
N VAL A 208 7.59 10.23 20.95
CA VAL A 208 7.12 11.61 20.74
C VAL A 208 7.89 12.33 19.62
N SER A 209 9.21 12.14 19.56
CA SER A 209 10.08 12.73 18.51
C SER A 209 9.75 12.23 17.11
N ASP A 210 9.52 10.93 16.96
CA ASP A 210 9.18 10.32 15.66
C ASP A 210 7.78 10.70 15.21
N ALA A 211 6.86 10.75 16.18
CA ALA A 211 5.50 11.18 15.93
C ALA A 211 5.46 12.64 15.48
N GLN A 212 6.28 13.50 16.07
CA GLN A 212 6.42 14.90 15.65
C GLN A 212 6.87 15.01 14.19
N GLU A 213 7.94 14.30 13.83
CA GLU A 213 8.49 14.30 12.46
C GLU A 213 7.42 13.91 11.43
N LEU A 214 6.65 12.86 11.71
CA LEU A 214 5.62 12.36 10.80
C LEU A 214 4.36 13.23 10.77
N LEU A 215 3.91 13.74 11.92
CA LEU A 215 2.73 14.63 11.98
C LEU A 215 2.94 15.91 11.18
N GLN A 216 4.16 16.46 11.19
CA GLN A 216 4.50 17.62 10.35
C GLN A 216 4.30 17.33 8.86
N GLN A 217 4.64 16.11 8.41
CA GLN A 217 4.40 15.70 7.01
C GLN A 217 2.90 15.51 6.72
N CYS A 218 2.10 15.09 7.71
CA CYS A 218 0.65 14.96 7.57
C CYS A 218 -0.09 16.30 7.50
N LEU A 219 0.56 17.45 7.71
CA LEU A 219 -0.07 18.76 7.50
C LEU A 219 -0.53 18.96 6.05
N THR A 220 0.04 18.25 5.08
CA THR A 220 -0.46 18.24 3.69
C THR A 220 -1.89 17.71 3.58
N PHE A 221 -2.45 17.11 4.64
CA PHE A 221 -3.83 16.68 4.63
C PHE A 221 -4.83 17.84 4.68
N SER A 222 -4.46 18.98 5.27
CA SER A 222 -5.35 20.11 5.53
C SER A 222 -5.69 20.98 4.31
N THR A 223 -5.31 20.57 3.10
CA THR A 223 -5.31 21.44 1.91
C THR A 223 -6.67 21.70 1.27
N ARG A 224 -7.78 21.13 1.79
CA ARG A 224 -9.11 21.26 1.16
C ARG A 224 -10.19 21.84 2.07
N ASN A 225 -10.21 21.49 3.36
CA ASN A 225 -11.09 22.09 4.38
C ASN A 225 -10.61 21.68 5.79
N ILE A 226 -10.64 22.60 6.75
CA ILE A 226 -10.33 22.30 8.16
C ILE A 226 -11.39 21.35 8.75
N ASP A 227 -12.65 21.48 8.33
CA ASP A 227 -13.75 20.65 8.83
C ASP A 227 -13.60 19.18 8.43
N ASP A 228 -12.99 18.91 7.27
CA ASP A 228 -12.72 17.54 6.78
C ASP A 228 -11.50 16.89 7.45
N CYS A 229 -10.79 17.63 8.31
CA CYS A 229 -9.51 17.21 8.92
C CYS A 229 -9.61 16.97 10.43
N GLN A 230 -10.79 16.66 10.97
CA GLN A 230 -10.98 16.40 12.40
C GLN A 230 -10.06 15.29 12.94
N HIS A 231 -9.77 14.25 12.13
CA HIS A 231 -8.82 13.20 12.45
C HIS A 231 -7.40 13.72 12.66
N LEU A 232 -6.96 14.66 11.81
CA LEU A 232 -5.64 15.30 11.94
C LEU A 232 -5.57 16.15 13.23
N ILE A 233 -6.61 16.95 13.50
CA ILE A 233 -6.69 17.75 14.73
C ILE A 233 -6.61 16.85 15.97
N ALA A 234 -7.34 15.73 15.98
CA ALA A 234 -7.31 14.76 17.08
C ALA A 234 -5.92 14.14 17.29
N ALA A 235 -5.20 13.86 16.19
CA ALA A 235 -3.83 13.34 16.25
C ALA A 235 -2.86 14.37 16.86
N PHE A 236 -2.90 15.64 16.43
CA PHE A 236 -2.08 16.69 17.02
C PHE A 236 -2.41 16.92 18.50
N LYS A 237 -3.69 16.99 18.88
CA LYS A 237 -4.11 17.09 20.29
C LYS A 237 -3.56 15.94 21.14
N THR A 238 -3.57 14.73 20.59
CA THR A 238 -3.01 13.55 21.25
C THR A 238 -1.49 13.67 21.40
N TRP A 239 -0.80 14.15 20.37
CA TRP A 239 0.64 14.39 20.44
C TRP A 239 1.01 15.47 21.45
N PHE A 240 0.35 16.64 21.45
CA PHE A 240 0.59 17.71 22.44
C PHE A 240 0.48 17.18 23.87
N ARG A 241 -0.62 16.45 24.18
CA ARG A 241 -0.80 15.81 25.50
C ARG A 241 0.34 14.86 25.88
N ARG A 242 0.95 14.19 24.90
CA ARG A 242 2.08 13.27 25.15
C ARG A 242 3.40 14.03 25.30
N ALA A 243 3.59 15.13 24.58
CA ALA A 243 4.77 15.98 24.66
C ALA A 243 4.81 16.79 25.97
N ASP A 244 3.66 17.28 26.44
CA ASP A 244 3.53 18.06 27.68
C ASP A 244 3.70 17.21 28.95
N ARG A 245 3.74 15.88 28.82
CA ARG A 245 4.11 14.99 29.92
C ARG A 245 5.61 15.05 30.11
N THR A 246 6.07 16.02 30.90
CA THR A 246 7.44 16.06 31.44
C THR A 246 7.78 14.68 32.03
N PRO A 247 8.97 14.11 31.76
CA PRO A 247 9.44 12.96 32.53
C PRO A 247 9.42 13.36 34.02
N PRO A 248 8.95 12.50 34.94
CA PRO A 248 9.22 12.73 36.36
C PRO A 248 10.73 12.88 36.51
N GLY A 249 11.14 14.00 37.12
CA GLY A 249 12.53 14.46 37.13
C GLY A 249 13.53 13.37 37.48
N THR A 250 14.59 13.30 36.67
CA THR A 250 15.87 12.71 37.05
C THR A 250 16.65 13.67 37.92
#